data_AF-A0A1T2X664-F1
#
_entry.id   AF-A0A1T2X664-F1
#
_cell.length_a   1.000
_cell.length_b   1.000
_cell.length_c   1.000
_cell.angle_alpha   90.00
_cell.angle_beta   90.00
_cell.angle_gamma   90.00
#
_symmetry.space_group_name_H-M   'P 1'
#
loop_
_entity.id
_entity.type
_entity.pdbx_description
1 polymer ?
#
loop_
_entity_poly.entity_id
_entity_poly.type
_entity_poly.pdbx_seq_one_letter_code
_entity_poly.pdbx_strand_id
1 'polypeptide(L)'
;MSWDQVFVLLGILLGLSGGAFGLWWGRKQAARNRGLDERYQVISSKSQATAWKITLGAIYFLFILLICGVQLSVAPTLGILLLIHMAGWAFSSVYFNVKL
;
A
#
# COMPACT_ATOMS: atom_id res chain seq x y z
N MET A 1 -21.81 19.27 0.85
CA MET A 1 -20.43 18.79 1.10
C MET A 1 -19.66 19.95 1.71
N SER A 2 -19.07 19.80 2.89
CA SER A 2 -18.26 20.86 3.49
C SER A 2 -16.94 21.02 2.73
N TRP A 3 -16.29 22.19 2.87
CA TRP A 3 -14.97 22.42 2.28
C TRP A 3 -13.95 21.37 2.71
N ASP A 4 -14.00 20.93 3.98
CA ASP A 4 -13.13 19.86 4.50
C ASP A 4 -13.31 18.55 3.74
N GLN A 5 -14.56 18.16 3.46
CA GLN A 5 -14.87 16.96 2.69
C GLN A 5 -14.35 17.05 1.25
N VAL A 6 -14.39 18.25 0.65
CA VAL A 6 -13.83 18.49 -0.69
C VAL A 6 -12.31 18.31 -0.67
N PHE A 7 -11.60 18.88 0.31
CA PHE A 7 -10.14 18.72 0.42
C PHE A 7 -9.72 17.28 0.66
N VAL A 8 -10.43 16.54 1.51
CA VAL A 8 -10.18 15.10 1.73
C VAL A 8 -10.36 14.31 0.44
N LEU A 9 -11.44 14.56 -0.30
CA LEU A 9 -11.70 13.90 -1.59
C LEU A 9 -10.59 14.21 -2.61
N LEU A 10 -10.21 15.48 -2.74
CA LEU A 10 -9.11 15.89 -3.63
C LEU A 10 -7.80 15.20 -3.25
N GLY A 11 -7.48 15.11 -1.96
CA GLY A 11 -6.30 14.39 -1.48
C GLY A 11 -6.29 12.92 -1.89
N ILE A 12 -7.42 12.22 -1.75
CA ILE A 12 -7.56 10.82 -2.17
C ILE A 12 -7.39 10.68 -3.68
N LEU A 13 -8.05 11.54 -4.47
CA LEU A 13 -7.98 11.49 -5.94
C LEU A 13 -6.57 11.79 -6.46
N LEU A 14 -5.88 12.78 -5.87
CA LEU A 14 -4.49 13.11 -6.19
C LEU A 14 -3.55 11.97 -5.79
N GLY A 15 -3.73 11.39 -4.61
CA GLY A 15 -2.93 10.24 -4.16
C GLY A 15 -3.11 9.02 -5.07
N LEU A 16 -4.35 8.69 -5.43
CA LEU A 16 -4.68 7.60 -6.34
C LEU A 16 -4.10 7.83 -7.74
N SER A 17 -4.32 9.00 -8.32
CA SER A 17 -3.84 9.33 -9.67
C SER A 17 -2.31 9.38 -9.73
N GLY A 18 -1.65 9.99 -8.73
CA GLY A 18 -0.20 10.01 -8.63
C GLY A 18 0.40 8.61 -8.45
N GLY A 19 -0.21 7.78 -7.59
CA GLY A 19 0.19 6.39 -7.39
C GLY A 19 0.03 5.55 -8.66
N ALA A 20 -1.12 5.66 -9.33
CA ALA A 20 -1.39 4.97 -10.59
C ALA A 20 -0.43 5.40 -11.70
N PHE A 21 -0.17 6.71 -11.83
CA PHE A 21 0.78 7.25 -12.78
C PHE A 21 2.21 6.74 -12.50
N GLY A 22 2.65 6.77 -11.24
CA GLY A 22 3.95 6.26 -10.83
C GLY A 22 4.12 4.76 -11.12
N LEU A 23 3.10 3.95 -10.82
CA LEU A 23 3.08 2.52 -11.15
C LEU A 23 3.17 2.28 -12.66
N TRP A 24 2.37 2.98 -13.45
CA TRP A 24 2.37 2.85 -14.91
C TRP A 24 3.71 3.28 -15.52
N TRP A 25 4.20 4.46 -15.15
CA TRP A 25 5.45 5.00 -15.67
C TRP A 25 6.66 4.17 -15.25
N GLY A 26 6.72 3.76 -13.98
CA GLY A 26 7.78 2.90 -13.45
C GLY A 26 7.84 1.56 -14.19
N ARG A 27 6.69 0.92 -14.42
CA ARG A 27 6.63 -0.33 -15.21
C ARG A 27 7.03 -0.12 -16.67
N LYS A 28 6.63 1.00 -17.29
CA LYS A 28 7.03 1.34 -18.66
C LYS A 28 8.54 1.49 -18.78
N GLN A 29 9.20 2.14 -17.81
CA GLN A 29 10.66 2.25 -17.79
C GLN A 29 11.35 0.91 -17.49
N ALA A 30 10.81 0.12 -16.56
CA ALA A 30 11.34 -1.22 -16.28
C ALA A 30 11.27 -2.12 -17.53
N ALA A 31 10.17 -2.09 -18.28
CA ALA A 31 10.01 -2.84 -19.52
C ALA A 31 11.08 -2.48 -20.57
N ARG A 32 11.36 -1.18 -20.74
CA ARG A 32 12.39 -0.68 -21.68
C ARG A 32 13.79 -1.19 -21.33
N ASN A 33 14.05 -1.42 -20.06
CA ASN A 33 15.34 -1.91 -19.55
C ASN A 33 15.34 -3.43 -19.27
N ARG A 34 14.36 -4.18 -19.80
CA ARG A 34 14.21 -5.64 -19.55
C ARG A 34 14.06 -6.02 -18.07
N GLY A 35 13.67 -5.09 -17.20
CA GLY A 35 13.49 -5.31 -15.77
C GLY A 35 12.14 -5.91 -15.37
N LEU A 36 11.32 -6.37 -16.32
CA LEU A 36 10.10 -7.13 -16.08
C LEU A 36 10.32 -8.62 -16.40
N ASP A 37 11.38 -9.17 -15.82
CA ASP A 37 11.86 -10.54 -16.01
C ASP A 37 11.29 -11.51 -14.96
N GLU A 38 11.81 -12.73 -14.91
CA GLU A 38 11.42 -13.72 -13.91
C GLU A 38 11.71 -13.25 -12.48
N ARG A 39 12.81 -12.52 -12.27
CA ARG A 39 13.16 -11.93 -10.97
C ARG A 39 12.09 -10.92 -10.53
N TYR A 40 11.60 -10.07 -11.43
CA TYR A 40 10.49 -9.18 -11.15
C TYR A 40 9.24 -9.95 -10.69
N GLN A 41 8.88 -11.05 -11.34
CA GLN A 41 7.71 -11.86 -10.96
C GLN A 41 7.85 -12.45 -9.56
N VAL A 42 9.03 -12.99 -9.24
CA VAL A 42 9.33 -13.55 -7.91
C VAL A 42 9.29 -12.46 -6.83
N ILE A 43 9.90 -11.31 -7.10
CA ILE A 43 9.86 -10.15 -6.18
C ILE A 43 8.41 -9.72 -5.97
N SER A 44 7.66 -9.48 -7.05
CA SER A 44 6.29 -8.98 -6.99
C SER A 44 5.38 -9.91 -6.15
N SER A 45 5.45 -11.22 -6.41
CA SER A 45 4.68 -12.22 -5.66
C SER A 45 5.06 -12.25 -4.18
N LYS A 46 6.36 -12.26 -3.85
CA LYS A 46 6.84 -12.25 -2.46
C LYS A 46 6.47 -10.97 -1.72
N SER A 47 6.56 -9.82 -2.39
CA SER A 47 6.18 -8.52 -1.83
C SER A 47 4.69 -8.45 -1.53
N GLN A 48 3.84 -8.88 -2.48
CA GLN A 48 2.39 -8.90 -2.29
C GLN A 48 1.98 -9.85 -1.16
N ALA A 49 2.59 -11.04 -1.10
CA ALA A 49 2.34 -11.97 0.01
C ALA A 49 2.78 -11.38 1.36
N THR A 50 3.92 -10.68 1.40
CA THR A 50 4.42 -10.02 2.61
C THR A 50 3.50 -8.88 3.04
N ALA A 51 3.05 -8.04 2.11
CA ALA A 51 2.10 -6.97 2.37
C ALA A 51 0.81 -7.50 2.99
N TRP A 52 0.25 -8.58 2.45
CA TRP A 52 -0.96 -9.21 3.02
C TRP A 52 -0.75 -9.73 4.43
N LYS A 53 0.40 -10.34 4.73
CA LYS A 53 0.73 -10.78 6.09
C LYS A 53 0.82 -9.60 7.07
N ILE A 54 1.46 -8.52 6.67
CA ILE A 54 1.56 -7.29 7.47
C ILE A 54 0.17 -6.69 7.69
N THR A 55 -0.64 -6.57 6.64
CA THR A 55 -2.02 -6.06 6.73
C THR A 55 -2.87 -6.92 7.66
N LEU A 56 -2.76 -8.25 7.58
CA LEU A 56 -3.47 -9.16 8.47
C LEU A 56 -3.06 -8.94 9.94
N GLY A 57 -1.76 -8.78 10.20
CA GLY A 57 -1.25 -8.41 11.53
C GLY A 57 -1.83 -7.09 12.03
N ALA A 58 -1.90 -6.08 11.17
CA ALA A 58 -2.50 -4.79 11.52
C ALA A 58 -4.00 -4.89 11.80
N ILE A 59 -4.74 -5.70 11.05
CA ILE A 59 -6.16 -5.97 11.31
C ILE A 59 -6.36 -6.58 12.70
N TYR A 60 -5.59 -7.62 13.05
CA TYR A 60 -5.66 -8.22 14.39
C TYR A 60 -5.31 -7.22 15.49
N PHE A 61 -4.28 -6.38 15.27
CA PHE A 61 -3.91 -5.34 16.22
C PHE A 61 -5.04 -4.33 16.44
N LEU A 62 -5.69 -3.85 15.37
CA LEU A 62 -6.85 -2.95 15.47
C LEU A 62 -8.04 -3.61 16.18
N PHE A 63 -8.27 -4.91 15.97
CA PHE A 63 -9.28 -5.65 16.74
C PHE A 63 -8.97 -5.72 18.23
N ILE A 64 -7.71 -5.95 18.60
CA ILE A 64 -7.29 -5.93 20.01
C ILE A 64 -7.56 -4.56 20.64
N LEU A 65 -7.22 -3.46 19.94
CA LEU A 65 -7.51 -2.11 20.41
C LEU A 65 -9.01 -1.89 20.62
N LEU A 66 -9.85 -2.37 19.69
CA LEU A 66 -11.31 -2.29 19.82
C LEU A 66 -11.81 -3.04 21.06
N ILE A 67 -11.32 -4.25 21.32
CA ILE A 67 -11.69 -5.05 22.51
C ILE A 67 -11.24 -4.35 23.81
N CYS A 68 -10.09 -3.68 23.79
CA CYS A 68 -9.60 -2.86 24.91
C CYS A 68 -10.39 -1.55 25.11
N GLY A 69 -11.45 -1.30 24.33
CA GLY A 69 -12.33 -0.15 24.48
C GLY A 69 -11.89 1.10 23.70
N VAL A 70 -10.90 1.00 22.81
CA VAL A 70 -10.48 2.11 21.95
C VAL A 70 -11.56 2.37 20.89
N GLN A 71 -12.04 3.60 20.82
CA GLN A 71 -13.01 4.01 19.79
C GLN A 71 -12.31 4.24 18.45
N LEU A 72 -12.52 3.33 17.51
CA LEU A 72 -11.99 3.42 16.16
C LEU A 72 -13.10 3.84 15.19
N SER A 73 -12.97 5.01 14.55
CA SER A 73 -13.88 5.40 13.48
C SER A 73 -13.46 4.79 12.14
N VAL A 74 -14.43 4.59 11.24
CA VAL A 74 -14.23 3.84 10.00
C VAL A 74 -13.18 4.48 9.08
N ALA A 75 -13.28 5.80 8.87
CA ALA A 75 -12.40 6.52 7.95
C ALA A 75 -10.90 6.40 8.29
N PRO A 76 -10.43 6.74 9.50
CA PRO A 76 -9.02 6.57 9.87
C PRO A 76 -8.61 5.09 9.93
N THR A 77 -9.51 4.17 10.30
CA THR A 77 -9.23 2.73 10.29
C THR A 77 -8.88 2.25 8.88
N LEU A 78 -9.69 2.62 7.89
CA LEU A 78 -9.43 2.31 6.48
C LEU A 78 -8.16 3.01 5.97
N GLY A 79 -7.92 4.26 6.38
CA GLY A 79 -6.70 5.00 6.05
C GLY A 79 -5.43 4.31 6.57
N ILE A 80 -5.43 3.90 7.84
CA ILE A 80 -4.32 3.17 8.47
C ILE A 80 -4.07 1.84 7.73
N LEU A 81 -5.12 1.07 7.46
CA LEU A 81 -4.99 -0.21 6.75
C LEU A 81 -4.43 -0.02 5.35
N LEU A 82 -4.89 0.98 4.61
CA LEU A 82 -4.39 1.31 3.28
C LEU A 82 -2.91 1.70 3.31
N LEU A 83 -2.52 2.59 4.22
CA LEU A 83 -1.13 3.04 4.37
C LEU A 83 -0.22 1.88 4.76
N ILE A 84 -0.61 1.05 5.73
CA ILE A 84 0.15 -0.12 6.14
C ILE A 84 0.31 -1.11 4.98
N HIS A 85 -0.77 -1.38 4.22
CA HIS A 85 -0.69 -2.28 3.08
C HIS A 85 0.26 -1.75 2.01
N MET A 86 0.14 -0.46 1.67
CA MET A 86 0.96 0.16 0.63
C MET A 86 2.43 0.28 1.03
N ALA A 87 2.70 0.66 2.27
CA ALA A 87 4.05 0.68 2.83
C ALA A 87 4.65 -0.73 2.89
N GLY A 88 3.88 -1.71 3.38
CA GLY A 88 4.30 -3.11 3.44
C GLY A 88 4.67 -3.66 2.06
N TRP A 89 3.87 -3.35 1.04
CA TRP A 89 4.16 -3.73 -0.35
C TRP A 89 5.39 -3.01 -0.93
N ALA A 90 5.50 -1.70 -0.72
CA ALA A 90 6.62 -0.91 -1.23
C ALA A 90 7.96 -1.32 -0.59
N PHE A 91 8.01 -1.39 0.74
CA PHE A 91 9.24 -1.75 1.47
C PHE A 91 9.66 -3.19 1.22
N SER A 92 8.72 -4.14 1.14
CA SER A 92 9.05 -5.51 0.78
C SER A 92 9.59 -5.63 -0.65
N SER A 93 9.07 -4.83 -1.58
CA SER A 93 9.58 -4.77 -2.96
C SER A 93 11.02 -4.27 -3.03
N VAL A 94 11.36 -3.23 -2.27
CA VAL A 94 12.75 -2.75 -2.14
C VAL A 94 13.62 -3.81 -1.48
N TYR A 95 13.17 -4.42 -0.38
CA TYR A 95 13.90 -5.44 0.34
C TYR A 95 14.24 -6.65 -0.54
N PHE A 96 13.27 -7.22 -1.24
CA PHE A 96 13.50 -8.37 -2.12
C PHE A 96 14.31 -8.00 -3.36
N ASN A 97 14.24 -6.76 -3.83
CA ASN A 97 15.10 -6.28 -4.91
C ASN A 97 16.58 -6.24 -4.49
N VAL A 98 16.89 -5.81 -3.27
CA VAL A 98 18.25 -5.78 -2.73
C VAL A 98 18.76 -7.18 -2.36
N LYS A 99 17.88 -8.05 -1.87
CA LYS A 99 18.25 -9.36 -1.32
C LYS A 99 18.44 -10.47 -2.37
N LEU A 100 17.58 -10.52 -3.39
CA LEU A 100 17.62 -11.55 -4.46
C LEU A 100 18.55 -11.11 -5.59
#